data_AF-A0A355E3B8-F1
#
_entry.id   AF-A0A355E3B8-F1
#
_cell.length_a   1.000
_cell.length_b   1.000
_cell.length_c   1.000
_cell.angle_alpha   90.00
_cell.angle_beta   90.00
_cell.angle_gamma   90.00
#
_symmetry.space_group_name_H-M   'P 1'
#
loop_
_entity.id
_entity.type
_entity.pdbx_description
1 polymer ?
#
loop_
_entity_poly.entity_id
_entity_poly.type
_entity_poly.pdbx_seq_one_letter_code
_entity_poly.pdbx_strand_id
1 'polypeptide(L)'
;VVITRGHAHDLDCLGEVLHWTTDYVGQIGSRRRLAFIKEELARRGFPADALRHRLYGPIGLDIGAESPEEIALAIAAELVCVRRLGAAHAFSLRGRSRAEAP
;
A
#
# COMPACT_ATOMS: atom_id res chain seq x y z
N VAL A 1 -0.48 -2.73 -8.18
CA VAL A 1 -1.32 -3.17 -7.02
C VAL A 1 -1.19 -4.67 -6.93
N VAL A 2 -0.84 -5.21 -5.76
CA VAL A 2 -0.71 -6.65 -5.50
C VAL A 2 -1.85 -7.10 -4.59
N ILE A 3 -2.60 -8.07 -5.08
CA ILE A 3 -3.58 -8.84 -4.32
C ILE A 3 -3.71 -10.21 -4.96
N THR A 4 -3.53 -11.25 -4.17
CA THR A 4 -3.77 -12.63 -4.57
C THR A 4 -4.63 -13.34 -3.52
N ARG A 5 -5.09 -14.55 -3.86
CA ARG A 5 -5.83 -15.40 -2.91
C ARG A 5 -4.96 -15.97 -1.77
N GLY A 6 -3.63 -15.76 -1.77
CA GLY A 6 -2.72 -16.37 -0.81
C GLY A 6 -1.49 -15.52 -0.47
N HIS A 7 -1.19 -15.39 0.82
CA HIS A 7 -0.10 -14.55 1.34
C HIS A 7 1.28 -14.87 0.74
N ALA A 8 1.56 -16.13 0.44
CA ALA A 8 2.83 -16.54 -0.18
C ALA A 8 3.01 -15.95 -1.58
N HIS A 9 1.95 -15.94 -2.39
CA HIS A 9 2.00 -15.41 -3.75
C HIS A 9 2.14 -13.88 -3.78
N ASP A 10 1.58 -13.17 -2.79
CA ASP A 10 1.82 -11.73 -2.65
C ASP A 10 3.30 -11.44 -2.41
N LEU A 11 4.00 -12.25 -1.59
CA LEU A 11 5.43 -12.06 -1.33
C LEU A 11 6.27 -12.27 -2.58
N ASP A 12 5.91 -13.24 -3.41
CA ASP A 12 6.64 -13.51 -4.66
C ASP A 12 6.41 -12.39 -5.68
N CYS A 13 5.15 -11.94 -5.85
CA CYS A 13 4.83 -10.78 -6.68
C CYS A 13 5.56 -9.52 -6.19
N LEU A 14 5.53 -9.25 -4.88
CA LEU A 14 6.18 -8.09 -4.28
C LEU A 14 7.70 -8.15 -4.42
N GLY A 15 8.29 -9.34 -4.24
CA GLY A 15 9.71 -9.56 -4.47
C GLY A 15 10.13 -9.14 -5.87
N GLU A 16 9.37 -9.52 -6.90
CA GLU A 16 9.66 -9.13 -8.27
C GLU A 16 9.45 -7.63 -8.52
N VAL A 17 8.25 -7.11 -8.24
CA VAL A 17 7.89 -5.72 -8.65
C VAL A 17 8.67 -4.65 -7.89
N LEU A 18 9.21 -4.96 -6.70
CA LEU A 18 10.06 -4.02 -5.96
C LEU A 18 11.42 -3.80 -6.63
N HIS A 19 11.84 -4.63 -7.58
CA HIS A 19 13.03 -4.37 -8.38
C HIS A 19 12.78 -3.35 -9.50
N TRP A 20 11.52 -3.10 -9.88
CA TRP A 20 11.18 -2.23 -10.99
C TRP A 20 11.15 -0.75 -10.58
N THR A 21 11.42 0.15 -11.52
CA THR A 21 11.26 1.60 -11.32
C THR A 21 9.79 1.97 -11.53
N THR A 22 9.02 2.02 -10.44
CA THR A 22 7.59 2.36 -10.46
C THR A 22 7.26 3.43 -9.43
N ASP A 23 6.32 4.31 -9.75
CA ASP A 23 5.81 5.33 -8.82
C ASP A 23 4.98 4.74 -7.67
N TYR A 24 4.48 3.50 -7.81
CA TYR A 24 3.55 2.91 -6.85
C TYR A 24 3.60 1.38 -6.79
N VAL A 25 3.90 0.85 -5.60
CA VAL A 25 3.72 -0.58 -5.26
C VAL A 25 2.81 -0.68 -4.04
N GLY A 26 1.60 -1.18 -4.25
CA GLY A 26 0.56 -1.19 -3.24
C GLY A 26 0.04 -2.57 -2.90
N GLN A 27 -0.12 -2.86 -1.59
CA GLN A 27 -0.62 -4.12 -1.06
C GLN A 27 -1.96 -3.93 -0.33
N ILE A 28 -2.97 -4.72 -0.71
CA ILE A 28 -4.25 -4.81 0.02
C ILE A 28 -4.08 -5.72 1.24
N GLY A 29 -4.81 -5.41 2.33
CA GLY A 29 -4.90 -6.26 3.51
C GLY A 29 -4.86 -5.48 4.82
N SER A 30 -4.93 -6.19 5.95
CA SER A 30 -4.86 -5.55 7.27
C SER A 30 -3.46 -4.98 7.57
N ARG A 31 -3.39 -4.04 8.52
CA ARG A 31 -2.10 -3.50 9.02
C ARG A 31 -1.18 -4.62 9.53
N ARG A 32 -1.74 -5.63 10.20
CA ARG A 32 -1.01 -6.82 10.65
C ARG A 32 -0.43 -7.61 9.48
N ARG A 33 -1.20 -7.83 8.41
CA ARG A 33 -0.72 -8.53 7.20
C ARG A 33 0.42 -7.77 6.54
N LEU A 34 0.30 -6.45 6.44
CA LEU A 34 1.37 -5.64 5.85
C LEU A 34 2.66 -5.70 6.68
N ALA A 35 2.55 -5.67 8.01
CA ALA A 35 3.72 -5.80 8.90
C ALA A 35 4.44 -7.13 8.67
N PHE A 36 3.70 -8.24 8.60
CA PHE A 36 4.23 -9.55 8.26
C PHE A 36 4.92 -9.57 6.89
N ILE A 37 4.27 -9.02 5.85
CA ILE A 37 4.85 -8.95 4.50
C ILE A 37 6.16 -8.17 4.49
N LYS A 38 6.21 -7.02 5.17
CA LYS A 38 7.43 -6.20 5.26
C LYS A 38 8.56 -6.93 5.98
N GLU A 39 8.24 -7.71 7.01
CA GLU A 39 9.22 -8.52 7.73
C GLU A 39 9.80 -9.62 6.83
N GLU A 40 8.94 -10.36 6.10
CA GLU A 40 9.41 -11.41 5.18
C GLU A 40 10.25 -10.84 4.03
N LEU A 41 9.85 -9.71 3.45
CA LEU A 41 10.64 -9.03 2.42
C LEU A 41 11.98 -8.55 2.98
N ALA A 42 12.02 -8.05 4.21
CA ALA A 42 13.29 -7.68 4.85
C ALA A 42 14.22 -8.89 5.03
N ARG A 43 13.69 -10.06 5.43
CA ARG A 43 14.46 -11.30 5.49
C ARG A 43 14.95 -11.77 4.11
N ARG A 44 14.23 -11.45 3.04
CA ARG A 44 14.63 -11.68 1.63
C ARG A 44 15.66 -10.66 1.11
N GLY A 45 16.12 -9.71 1.94
CA GLY A 45 17.20 -8.77 1.60
C GLY A 45 16.72 -7.38 1.15
N PHE A 46 15.42 -7.08 1.21
CA PHE A 46 14.94 -5.73 0.91
C PHE A 46 15.21 -4.79 2.10
N PRO A 47 15.88 -3.63 1.91
CA PRO A 47 16.13 -2.69 2.99
C PRO A 47 14.82 -2.20 3.63
N ALA A 48 14.73 -2.24 4.95
CA ALA A 48 13.52 -1.84 5.67
C ALA A 48 13.09 -0.39 5.38
N ASP A 49 14.05 0.52 5.20
CA ASP A 49 13.77 1.90 4.83
C ASP A 49 13.16 2.01 3.41
N ALA A 50 13.73 1.28 2.44
CA ALA A 50 13.15 1.21 1.10
C ALA A 50 11.70 0.67 1.11
N LEU A 51 11.41 -0.35 1.93
CA LEU A 51 10.06 -0.88 2.11
C LEU A 51 9.10 0.11 2.78
N ARG A 52 9.58 1.06 3.58
CA ARG A 52 8.73 2.11 4.17
C ARG A 52 8.26 3.10 3.12
N HIS A 53 9.14 3.46 2.18
CA HIS A 53 8.86 4.48 1.17
C HIS A 53 8.24 3.92 -0.12
N ARG A 54 8.54 2.67 -0.47
CA ARG A 54 8.13 2.09 -1.76
C ARG A 54 6.91 1.17 -1.68
N LEU A 55 6.64 0.55 -0.51
CA LEU A 55 5.50 -0.36 -0.33
C LEU A 55 4.36 0.30 0.45
N TYR A 56 3.34 0.70 -0.31
CA TYR A 56 2.07 1.25 0.18
C TYR A 56 1.20 0.13 0.74
N GLY A 57 0.51 0.40 1.84
CA GLY A 57 -0.40 -0.57 2.45
C GLY A 57 -0.90 -0.13 3.82
N PRO A 58 -2.07 -0.63 4.29
CA PRO A 58 -3.20 -1.05 3.45
C PRO A 58 -3.51 0.03 2.42
N ILE A 59 -3.77 -0.34 1.17
CA ILE A 59 -3.97 0.63 0.08
C ILE A 59 -5.37 1.19 -0.02
N GLY A 60 -5.45 2.44 -0.48
CA GLY A 60 -6.67 3.20 -0.56
C GLY A 60 -6.67 4.40 0.40
N LEU A 61 -7.25 5.51 -0.05
CA LEU A 61 -7.52 6.65 0.83
C LEU A 61 -8.61 6.29 1.85
N ASP A 62 -8.53 6.89 3.04
CA ASP A 62 -9.53 6.69 4.08
C ASP A 62 -10.81 7.48 3.75
N ILE A 63 -11.69 6.83 2.98
CA ILE A 63 -13.00 7.37 2.59
C ILE A 63 -14.15 6.64 3.28
N GLY A 64 -13.86 5.78 4.28
CA GLY A 64 -14.86 4.92 4.92
C GLY A 64 -15.38 3.79 4.02
N ALA A 65 -14.57 3.30 3.09
CA ALA A 65 -14.95 2.26 2.13
C ALA A 65 -15.26 0.90 2.81
N GLU A 66 -16.39 0.29 2.46
CA GLU A 66 -16.79 -1.04 2.96
C GLU A 66 -17.03 -2.04 1.84
N SER A 67 -17.67 -1.61 0.75
CA SER A 67 -17.95 -2.44 -0.42
C SER A 67 -16.74 -2.59 -1.35
N PRO A 68 -16.68 -3.65 -2.18
CA PRO A 68 -15.62 -3.80 -3.19
C PRO A 68 -15.48 -2.59 -4.12
N GLU A 69 -16.58 -1.97 -4.51
CA GLU A 69 -16.62 -0.79 -5.38
C GLU A 69 -16.02 0.44 -4.69
N GLU A 70 -16.35 0.66 -3.42
CA GLU A 70 -15.77 1.74 -2.63
C GLU A 70 -14.28 1.52 -2.37
N ILE A 71 -13.86 0.27 -2.11
CA ILE A 71 -12.44 -0.08 -1.95
C ILE A 71 -11.68 0.19 -3.25
N ALA A 72 -12.26 -0.20 -4.39
CA ALA A 72 -11.67 0.07 -5.70
C ALA A 72 -11.54 1.59 -5.95
N LEU A 73 -12.57 2.37 -5.60
CA LEU A 73 -12.53 3.84 -5.68
C LEU A 73 -11.45 4.43 -4.78
N ALA A 74 -11.34 3.97 -3.54
CA ALA A 74 -10.32 4.41 -2.59
C ALA A 74 -8.90 4.19 -3.13
N ILE A 75 -8.66 3.01 -3.74
CA ILE A 75 -7.39 2.66 -4.36
C ILE A 75 -7.13 3.53 -5.60
N ALA A 76 -8.13 3.70 -6.46
CA ALA A 76 -8.00 4.54 -7.65
C ALA A 76 -7.69 6.00 -7.29
N ALA A 77 -8.32 6.53 -6.25
CA ALA A 77 -8.05 7.87 -5.74
C ALA A 77 -6.60 8.01 -5.22
N GLU A 78 -6.10 7.00 -4.48
CA GLU A 78 -4.70 6.97 -4.03
C GLU A 78 -3.71 6.93 -5.22
N LEU A 79 -3.99 6.10 -6.23
CA LEU A 79 -3.17 6.00 -7.44
C LEU A 79 -3.09 7.33 -8.20
N VAL A 80 -4.23 8.00 -8.40
CA VAL A 80 -4.28 9.32 -9.04
C VAL A 80 -3.54 10.35 -8.21
N CYS A 81 -3.69 10.32 -6.88
CA CYS A 81 -3.00 11.22 -5.97
C CYS A 81 -1.48 11.07 -6.06
N VAL A 82 -0.95 9.84 -5.98
CA VAL A 82 0.49 9.58 -6.15
C VAL A 82 0.99 10.06 -7.51
N ARG A 83 0.24 9.79 -8.58
CA ARG A 83 0.61 10.20 -9.94
C ARG A 83 0.61 11.72 -10.15
N ARG A 84 -0.32 12.45 -9.54
CA ARG A 84 -0.52 13.89 -9.78
C ARG A 84 0.21 14.78 -8.77
N LEU A 85 0.29 14.35 -7.53
CA LEU A 85 0.75 15.15 -6.38
C LEU A 85 1.96 14.52 -5.67
N GLY A 86 2.36 13.30 -6.05
CA GLY A 86 3.51 12.60 -5.50
C GLY A 86 3.21 11.79 -4.24
N ALA A 87 4.16 10.93 -3.88
CA ALA A 87 4.08 10.01 -2.75
C ALA A 87 3.84 10.73 -1.41
N ALA A 88 4.55 11.83 -1.15
CA ALA A 88 4.46 12.56 0.12
C ALA A 88 3.04 13.10 0.37
N HIS A 89 2.39 13.64 -0.66
CA HIS A 89 1.02 14.12 -0.54
C HIS A 89 0.05 12.96 -0.28
N ALA A 90 0.17 11.86 -1.02
CA ALA A 90 -0.65 10.68 -0.79
C ALA A 90 -0.50 10.11 0.64
N PHE A 91 0.72 10.05 1.17
CA PHE A 91 0.96 9.63 2.56
C PHE A 91 0.28 10.54 3.59
N SER A 92 0.24 11.86 3.34
CA SER A 92 -0.45 12.81 4.24
C SER A 92 -1.96 12.58 4.35
N LEU A 93 -2.59 12.01 3.31
CA LEU A 93 -4.03 11.74 3.27
C LEU A 93 -4.42 10.40 3.92
N ARG A 94 -3.48 9.47 4.07
CA ARG A 94 -3.70 8.15 4.68
C ARG A 94 -3.81 8.16 6.20
N GLY A 95 -3.36 9.25 6.83
CA GLY A 95 -3.28 9.40 8.29
C GLY A 95 -4.41 10.21 8.92
N ARG A 96 -5.32 10.79 8.12
CA ARG A 96 -6.46 11.56 8.60
C ARG A 96 -7.57 10.63 9.10
N SER A 97 -7.30 9.92 10.18
CA SER A 97 -8.30 9.19 10.95
C SER A 97 -9.34 10.18 11.51
N ARG A 98 -10.59 9.73 11.65
CA ARG A 98 -11.73 10.43 12.32
C ARG A 98 -11.44 11.09 13.67
N ALA A 99 -10.27 10.88 14.28
CA ALA A 99 -9.83 11.57 15.48
C ALA A 99 -9.61 13.09 15.30
N GLU A 100 -9.54 13.58 14.05
CA GLU A 100 -9.42 15.01 13.71
C GLU A 100 -10.70 15.60 13.08
N ALA A 101 -11.82 14.87 13.09
CA ALA A 101 -13.11 15.44 12.68
C ALA A 101 -13.62 16.41 13.79
N PRO A 102 -14.06 17.62 13.45
CA PRO A 102 -14.59 18.60 14.41
C PRO A 102 -15.85 18.11 15.13
#